data_AF-X0H3E2-F1
#
_entry.id   AF-X0H3E2-F1
#
_cell.length_a   1.000
_cell.length_b   1.000
_cell.length_c   1.000
_cell.angle_alpha   90.00
_cell.angle_beta   90.00
_cell.angle_gamma   90.00
#
_symmetry.space_group_name_H-M   'P 1'
#
loop_
_entity.id
_entity.type
_entity.pdbx_description
1 polymer ?
#
loop_
_entity_poly.entity_id
_entity_poly.type
_entity_poly.pdbx_seq_one_letter_code
_entity_poly.pdbx_strand_id
1 'polypeptide(L)'
;MALLDDRCRRMHHSEPPGGHMRRDRGPLSSSQLLQELRKIRYGCIGETDAARRLLYVANPDCWVIVALAATASSVQATFLADFFYKYLGSRTSLGIHRPMRGPLVFGLEFHLQFYVWCEGGPQFRDFRKKRNGKPLRQSRQPYYLKLDDENEPQVHVYETQVSCLIAGIDEDSWVAYQFVDTYYQGDKPLEQGEEHGVKPDPLTGGLFDANLPIWTPREYFLIVYECRLKQVRHAMHNLVARLFLRLEPYTQDEEDMAASSGEGIVDSMAQKKLTQRVLNEANRFLPQTIHSICKAIDVRDRFSRRDLAYLSDILKSDSKKSPIPSVKVVTMIEDHIDALRDLQRRAEEQRDLCTGLARKVCEGRRREGANLRGKAYGSSWKCRL
;
A
#
# COMPACT_ATOMS: atom_id res chain seq x y z
N MET A 1 7.26 -15.16 -5.95
CA MET A 1 6.24 -16.04 -6.55
C MET A 1 5.45 -15.23 -7.57
N ALA A 2 5.08 -15.84 -8.69
CA ALA A 2 4.25 -15.21 -9.72
C ALA A 2 3.07 -16.10 -10.12
N LEU A 3 2.00 -15.50 -10.63
CA LEU A 3 0.84 -16.17 -11.22
C LEU A 3 0.64 -15.60 -12.63
N LEU A 4 0.26 -16.46 -13.57
CA LEU A 4 0.07 -16.11 -14.97
C LEU A 4 -1.30 -16.63 -15.43
N ASP A 5 -2.16 -15.72 -15.90
CA ASP A 5 -3.46 -16.03 -16.50
C ASP A 5 -3.46 -15.51 -17.95
N ASP A 6 -3.35 -16.44 -18.90
CA ASP A 6 -3.34 -16.18 -20.34
C ASP A 6 -4.69 -16.62 -20.93
N ARG A 7 -5.43 -15.68 -21.54
CA ARG A 7 -6.75 -15.92 -22.13
C ARG A 7 -6.92 -15.30 -23.50
N CYS A 8 -7.83 -15.87 -24.30
CA CYS A 8 -8.33 -15.29 -25.54
C CYS A 8 -9.84 -15.38 -25.60
N ARG A 9 -10.47 -14.30 -26.05
CA ARG A 9 -11.88 -14.26 -26.46
C ARG A 9 -11.92 -14.43 -27.97
N ARG A 10 -12.50 -15.51 -28.51
CA ARG A 10 -12.81 -15.56 -29.95
C ARG A 10 -14.27 -15.14 -30.12
N MET A 11 -14.56 -14.37 -31.16
CA MET A 11 -15.87 -13.77 -31.38
C MET A 11 -16.87 -14.76 -32.02
N HIS A 12 -16.96 -16.00 -31.51
CA HIS A 12 -17.94 -16.99 -31.98
C HIS A 12 -19.06 -17.19 -30.95
N HIS A 13 -20.30 -17.32 -31.45
CA HIS A 13 -21.52 -17.38 -30.62
C HIS A 13 -21.64 -18.60 -29.70
N SER A 14 -20.68 -19.53 -29.72
CA SER A 14 -20.67 -20.77 -28.94
C SER A 14 -19.55 -20.84 -27.89
N GLU A 15 -18.87 -19.73 -27.60
CA GLU A 15 -17.72 -19.74 -26.68
C GLU A 15 -18.11 -19.69 -25.20
N PRO A 16 -17.31 -20.30 -24.30
CA PRO A 16 -17.53 -20.19 -22.87
C PRO A 16 -17.45 -18.70 -22.44
N PRO A 17 -18.27 -18.25 -21.47
CA PRO A 17 -18.25 -16.87 -20.98
C PRO A 17 -16.86 -16.38 -20.54
N GLY A 18 -16.03 -17.30 -20.03
CA GLY A 18 -14.66 -17.06 -19.57
C GLY A 18 -13.60 -16.93 -20.67
N GLY A 19 -13.96 -17.15 -21.93
CA GLY A 19 -13.04 -17.32 -23.04
C GLY A 19 -12.21 -18.60 -22.92
N HIS A 20 -11.27 -18.78 -23.85
CA HIS A 20 -10.32 -19.89 -23.80
C HIS A 20 -9.13 -19.49 -22.95
N MET A 21 -8.70 -20.39 -22.06
CA MET A 21 -7.57 -20.18 -21.15
C MET A 21 -6.42 -21.12 -21.54
N ARG A 22 -5.17 -20.66 -21.44
CA ARG A 22 -4.01 -21.57 -21.45
C ARG A 22 -4.01 -22.44 -20.19
N ARG A 23 -3.25 -23.53 -20.22
CA ARG A 23 -3.16 -24.39 -19.03
C ARG A 23 -2.61 -23.61 -17.83
N ASP A 24 -3.39 -23.56 -16.75
CA ASP A 24 -2.94 -22.98 -15.49
C ASP A 24 -1.81 -23.82 -14.89
N ARG A 25 -0.71 -23.16 -14.53
CA ARG A 25 0.48 -23.76 -13.93
C ARG A 25 0.54 -23.54 -12.42
N GLY A 26 -0.38 -22.77 -11.85
CA GLY A 26 -0.36 -22.33 -10.47
C GLY A 26 0.82 -21.41 -10.17
N PRO A 27 1.27 -21.34 -8.91
CA PRO A 27 2.43 -20.56 -8.49
C PRO A 27 3.72 -20.87 -9.25
N LEU A 28 4.33 -19.84 -9.83
CA LEU A 28 5.58 -19.91 -10.57
C LEU A 28 6.75 -19.30 -9.79
N SER A 29 7.89 -19.98 -9.81
CA SER A 29 9.20 -19.39 -9.53
C SER A 29 9.66 -18.47 -10.68
N SER A 30 10.70 -17.66 -10.46
CA SER A 30 11.21 -16.73 -11.47
C SER A 30 11.71 -17.43 -12.74
N SER A 31 12.28 -18.63 -12.62
CA SER A 31 12.73 -19.44 -13.76
C SER A 31 11.58 -20.06 -14.54
N GLN A 32 10.57 -20.59 -13.84
CA GLN A 32 9.35 -21.11 -14.47
C GLN A 32 8.57 -19.99 -15.15
N LEU A 33 8.49 -18.81 -14.53
CA LEU A 33 7.88 -17.62 -15.14
C LEU A 33 8.60 -17.26 -16.45
N LEU A 34 9.94 -17.20 -16.45
CA LEU A 34 10.70 -16.94 -17.68
C LEU A 34 10.40 -17.97 -18.78
N GLN A 35 10.29 -19.25 -18.42
CA GLN A 35 9.97 -20.31 -19.38
C GLN A 35 8.58 -20.12 -19.99
N GLU A 36 7.57 -19.83 -19.16
CA GLU A 36 6.20 -19.59 -19.62
C GLU A 36 6.09 -18.31 -20.47
N LEU A 37 6.81 -17.24 -20.10
CA LEU A 37 6.81 -15.98 -20.85
C LEU A 37 7.55 -16.05 -22.18
N ARG A 38 8.49 -17.00 -22.35
CA ARG A 38 9.16 -17.27 -23.64
C ARG A 38 8.24 -17.92 -24.67
N LYS A 39 7.13 -18.54 -24.26
CA LYS A 39 6.14 -19.06 -25.21
C LYS A 39 5.54 -17.91 -26.00
N ILE A 40 5.48 -18.06 -27.33
CA ILE A 40 4.86 -17.07 -28.21
C ILE A 40 3.41 -16.82 -27.77
N ARG A 41 2.98 -15.56 -27.76
CA ARG A 41 1.63 -15.18 -27.32
C ARG A 41 0.54 -15.61 -28.30
N TYR A 42 0.85 -15.65 -29.59
CA TYR A 42 -0.12 -15.96 -30.65
C TYR A 42 0.39 -17.11 -31.50
N GLY A 43 -0.51 -18.01 -31.92
CA GLY A 43 -0.20 -19.13 -32.79
C GLY A 43 0.69 -20.20 -32.13
N CYS A 44 0.69 -20.28 -30.79
CA CYS A 44 1.45 -21.31 -30.09
C CYS A 44 0.80 -22.68 -30.31
N ILE A 45 1.56 -23.62 -30.88
CA ILE A 45 1.04 -24.95 -31.20
C ILE A 45 0.58 -25.66 -29.91
N GLY A 46 -0.68 -26.06 -29.87
CA GLY A 46 -1.27 -26.78 -28.73
C GLY A 46 -1.70 -25.88 -27.56
N GLU A 47 -1.61 -24.56 -27.69
CA GLU A 47 -2.02 -23.60 -26.66
C GLU A 47 -2.95 -22.54 -27.26
N THR A 48 -3.89 -22.03 -26.46
CA THR A 48 -4.72 -20.89 -26.83
C THR A 48 -3.87 -19.63 -27.00
N ASP A 49 -4.30 -18.67 -27.81
CA ASP A 49 -3.68 -17.35 -27.84
C ASP A 49 -3.76 -16.65 -26.47
N ALA A 50 -2.74 -15.89 -26.13
CA ALA A 50 -2.64 -15.10 -24.90
C ALA A 50 -2.97 -13.64 -25.20
N ALA A 51 -4.17 -13.37 -25.71
CA ALA A 51 -4.60 -12.04 -26.12
C ALA A 51 -4.73 -11.09 -24.91
N ARG A 52 -5.30 -11.59 -23.83
CA ARG A 52 -5.28 -10.99 -22.49
C ARG A 52 -4.32 -11.79 -21.61
N ARG A 53 -3.29 -11.14 -21.08
CA ARG A 53 -2.30 -11.74 -20.18
C ARG A 53 -2.30 -11.01 -18.84
N LEU A 54 -2.54 -11.70 -17.73
CA LEU A 54 -2.40 -11.12 -16.39
C LEU A 54 -1.22 -11.75 -15.67
N LEU A 55 -0.40 -10.91 -15.05
CA LEU A 55 0.70 -11.31 -14.20
C LEU A 55 0.53 -10.71 -12.82
N TYR A 56 0.39 -11.57 -11.81
CA TYR A 56 0.52 -11.18 -10.42
C TYR A 56 1.90 -11.61 -9.93
N VAL A 57 2.63 -10.70 -9.26
CA VAL A 57 3.93 -11.00 -8.68
C VAL A 57 3.97 -10.52 -7.23
N ALA A 58 4.10 -11.48 -6.32
CA ALA A 58 4.36 -11.21 -4.91
C ALA A 58 5.86 -11.03 -4.69
N ASN A 59 6.22 -9.91 -4.05
CA ASN A 59 7.60 -9.52 -3.71
C ASN A 59 8.58 -9.69 -4.88
N PRO A 60 8.38 -9.01 -6.03
CA PRO A 60 9.27 -9.12 -7.19
C PRO A 60 10.72 -8.90 -6.78
N ASP A 61 11.56 -9.88 -7.10
CA ASP A 61 13.00 -9.87 -6.90
C ASP A 61 13.72 -9.53 -8.21
N CYS A 62 15.06 -9.49 -8.16
CA CYS A 62 15.85 -9.18 -9.36
C CYS A 62 15.62 -10.17 -10.50
N TRP A 63 15.37 -11.45 -10.20
CA TRP A 63 15.17 -12.49 -11.21
C TRP A 63 13.83 -12.37 -11.91
N VAL A 64 12.75 -12.01 -11.19
CA VAL A 64 11.47 -11.70 -11.83
C VAL A 64 11.61 -10.45 -12.71
N ILE A 65 12.27 -9.40 -12.23
CA ILE A 65 12.47 -8.18 -13.04
C ILE A 65 13.25 -8.50 -14.33
N VAL A 66 14.31 -9.32 -14.24
CA VAL A 66 15.06 -9.77 -15.43
C VAL A 66 14.19 -10.62 -16.35
N ALA A 67 13.39 -11.54 -15.80
CA ALA A 67 12.50 -12.38 -16.60
C ALA A 67 11.52 -11.51 -17.42
N LEU A 68 10.87 -10.55 -16.76
CA LEU A 68 9.93 -9.63 -17.40
C LEU A 68 10.62 -8.74 -18.45
N ALA A 69 11.79 -8.19 -18.13
CA ALA A 69 12.56 -7.36 -19.06
C ALA A 69 13.02 -8.14 -20.29
N ALA A 70 13.48 -9.38 -20.11
CA ALA A 70 13.99 -10.23 -21.19
C ALA A 70 12.89 -10.75 -22.13
N THR A 71 11.64 -10.80 -21.68
CA THR A 71 10.50 -11.29 -22.47
C THR A 71 9.52 -10.20 -22.90
N ALA A 72 9.81 -8.94 -22.57
CA ALA A 72 8.95 -7.83 -22.92
C ALA A 72 8.90 -7.63 -24.45
N SER A 73 7.69 -7.49 -25.00
CA SER A 73 7.55 -6.97 -26.37
C SER A 73 7.96 -5.50 -26.44
N SER A 74 8.20 -4.97 -27.65
CA SER A 74 8.52 -3.54 -27.84
C SER A 74 7.46 -2.61 -27.25
N VAL A 75 6.19 -2.99 -27.33
CA VAL A 75 5.06 -2.28 -26.71
C VAL A 75 5.17 -2.28 -25.19
N GLN A 76 5.44 -3.44 -24.60
CA GLN A 76 5.56 -3.57 -23.13
C GLN A 76 6.79 -2.82 -22.61
N ALA A 77 7.92 -2.93 -23.31
CA ALA A 77 9.18 -2.28 -22.98
C ALA A 77 9.06 -0.75 -22.92
N THR A 78 8.13 -0.15 -23.69
CA THR A 78 7.83 1.29 -23.67
C THR A 78 7.41 1.78 -22.28
N PHE A 79 6.72 0.95 -21.49
CA PHE A 79 6.19 1.33 -20.17
C PHE A 79 6.91 0.64 -19.00
N LEU A 80 7.46 -0.55 -19.21
CA LEU A 80 8.03 -1.38 -18.13
C LEU A 80 9.21 -0.73 -17.41
N ALA A 81 10.07 0.00 -18.10
CA ALA A 81 11.24 0.63 -17.47
C ALA A 81 10.83 1.65 -16.39
N ASP A 82 9.86 2.51 -16.69
CA ASP A 82 9.35 3.50 -15.73
C ASP A 82 8.51 2.84 -14.63
N PHE A 83 7.73 1.81 -14.98
CA PHE A 83 7.02 0.98 -13.99
C PHE A 83 7.96 0.35 -12.96
N PHE A 84 9.06 -0.26 -13.40
CA PHE A 84 10.08 -0.81 -12.51
C PHE A 84 10.71 0.28 -11.65
N TYR A 85 11.04 1.42 -12.25
CA TYR A 85 11.63 2.54 -11.54
C TYR A 85 10.72 3.07 -10.42
N LYS A 86 9.43 3.28 -10.70
CA LYS A 86 8.46 3.75 -9.71
C LYS A 86 8.22 2.73 -8.60
N TYR A 87 8.17 1.44 -8.95
CA TYR A 87 8.04 0.36 -7.97
C TYR A 87 9.25 0.25 -7.03
N LEU A 88 10.45 0.19 -7.60
CA LEU A 88 11.70 0.10 -6.83
C LEU A 88 11.94 1.37 -6.00
N GLY A 89 11.47 2.52 -6.50
CA GLY A 89 11.62 3.83 -5.88
C GLY A 89 10.60 4.18 -4.79
N SER A 90 9.68 3.30 -4.43
CA SER A 90 8.57 3.60 -3.48
C SER A 90 7.72 4.81 -3.92
N ARG A 91 7.51 5.00 -5.24
CA ARG A 91 6.78 6.18 -5.76
C ARG A 91 5.29 5.92 -5.84
N THR A 92 4.49 6.80 -5.23
CA THR A 92 3.04 6.84 -5.47
C THR A 92 2.75 7.61 -6.77
N SER A 93 2.03 6.98 -7.69
CA SER A 93 1.63 7.56 -8.99
C SER A 93 0.32 6.96 -9.48
N LEU A 94 -0.37 7.69 -10.36
CA LEU A 94 -1.56 7.25 -11.06
C LEU A 94 -1.60 8.01 -12.38
N GLY A 95 -1.82 7.31 -13.50
CA GLY A 95 -1.79 7.98 -14.79
C GLY A 95 -2.17 7.11 -15.98
N ILE A 96 -2.46 7.81 -17.08
CA ILE A 96 -2.67 7.21 -18.40
C ILE A 96 -1.57 7.71 -19.34
N HIS A 97 -0.83 6.77 -19.89
CA HIS A 97 0.32 7.00 -20.75
C HIS A 97 -0.03 6.66 -22.19
N ARG A 98 0.11 7.64 -23.07
CA ARG A 98 0.00 7.48 -24.52
C ARG A 98 1.18 8.19 -25.18
N PRO A 99 2.03 7.48 -25.94
CA PRO A 99 3.10 8.13 -26.69
C PRO A 99 2.52 9.19 -27.63
N MET A 100 3.07 10.42 -27.60
CA MET A 100 2.64 11.50 -28.50
C MET A 100 3.00 11.22 -29.97
N ARG A 101 4.00 10.36 -30.20
CA ARG A 101 4.47 9.91 -31.51
C ARG A 101 4.83 8.43 -31.42
N GLY A 102 4.61 7.68 -32.50
CA GLY A 102 4.90 6.26 -32.56
C GLY A 102 3.65 5.38 -32.59
N PRO A 103 3.77 4.08 -32.26
CA PRO A 103 2.68 3.13 -32.31
C PRO A 103 1.50 3.57 -31.45
N LEU A 104 0.28 3.27 -31.90
CA LEU A 104 -0.94 3.44 -31.11
C LEU A 104 -0.93 2.38 -29.99
N VAL A 105 -0.34 2.75 -28.85
CA VAL A 105 -0.26 1.92 -27.65
C VAL A 105 -0.69 2.73 -26.44
N PHE A 106 -1.15 2.03 -25.40
CA PHE A 106 -1.57 2.65 -24.16
C PHE A 106 -0.91 1.97 -22.95
N GLY A 107 -0.76 2.74 -21.88
CA GLY A 107 -0.40 2.24 -20.55
C GLY A 107 -1.27 2.90 -19.49
N LEU A 108 -2.00 2.12 -18.71
CA LEU A 108 -2.79 2.55 -17.56
C LEU A 108 -2.04 2.08 -16.32
N GLU A 109 -1.61 3.01 -15.47
CA GLU A 109 -0.65 2.68 -14.42
C GLU A 109 -1.06 3.31 -13.10
N PHE A 110 -0.87 2.56 -12.00
CA PHE A 110 -0.87 3.12 -10.67
C PHE A 110 0.18 2.46 -9.77
N HIS A 111 0.64 3.23 -8.80
CA HIS A 111 1.50 2.79 -7.71
C HIS A 111 0.98 3.45 -6.43
N LEU A 112 0.68 2.65 -5.40
CA LEU A 112 0.22 3.12 -4.11
C LEU A 112 1.17 2.61 -3.04
N GLN A 113 1.98 3.50 -2.48
CA GLN A 113 2.81 3.22 -1.31
C GLN A 113 2.02 3.49 -0.05
N PHE A 114 2.10 2.58 0.92
CA PHE A 114 1.38 2.65 2.17
C PHE A 114 2.12 1.86 3.27
N TYR A 115 1.53 1.78 4.44
CA TYR A 115 2.04 1.08 5.61
C TYR A 115 1.00 0.13 6.17
N VAL A 116 1.45 -0.99 6.74
CA VAL A 116 0.55 -1.98 7.35
C VAL A 116 0.95 -2.15 8.82
N TRP A 117 -0.06 -2.12 9.69
CA TRP A 117 0.05 -2.48 11.10
C TRP A 117 -0.25 -3.96 11.27
N CYS A 118 0.68 -4.70 11.87
CA CYS A 118 0.51 -6.11 12.20
C CYS A 118 0.77 -6.32 13.70
N GLU A 119 -0.09 -7.14 14.32
CA GLU A 119 0.00 -7.52 15.71
C GLU A 119 0.32 -9.02 15.79
N GLY A 120 1.24 -9.37 16.68
CA GLY A 120 1.68 -10.73 16.92
C GLY A 120 2.66 -11.26 15.88
N GLY A 121 3.24 -12.42 16.20
CA GLY A 121 4.19 -13.12 15.35
C GLY A 121 5.59 -12.48 15.28
N PRO A 122 6.52 -13.12 14.55
CA PRO A 122 7.87 -12.63 14.41
C PRO A 122 7.93 -11.35 13.55
N GLN A 123 8.96 -10.54 13.77
CA GLN A 123 9.27 -9.43 12.87
C GLN A 123 9.75 -9.96 11.52
N PHE A 124 9.08 -9.58 10.44
CA PHE A 124 9.55 -9.86 9.10
C PHE A 124 10.49 -8.76 8.59
N ARG A 125 11.49 -9.14 7.80
CA ARG A 125 12.39 -8.21 7.13
C ARG A 125 12.31 -8.46 5.64
N ASP A 126 12.19 -7.39 4.86
CA ASP A 126 12.26 -7.50 3.41
C ASP A 126 13.66 -8.00 3.00
N PHE A 127 13.68 -9.20 2.41
CA PHE A 127 14.90 -9.86 1.96
C PHE A 127 15.51 -9.19 0.73
N ARG A 128 14.72 -8.43 -0.04
CA ARG A 128 15.20 -7.68 -1.19
C ARG A 128 16.03 -6.50 -0.69
N LYS A 129 17.21 -6.32 -1.25
CA LYS A 129 18.17 -5.30 -0.79
C LYS A 129 18.44 -4.26 -1.87
N LYS A 130 18.54 -3.01 -1.43
CA LYS A 130 19.09 -1.90 -2.22
C LYS A 130 20.61 -2.08 -2.34
N ARG A 131 21.24 -1.31 -3.23
CA ARG A 131 22.71 -1.32 -3.43
C ARG A 131 23.50 -1.09 -2.13
N ASN A 132 22.95 -0.32 -1.19
CA ASN A 132 23.58 -0.06 0.11
C ASN A 132 23.34 -1.16 1.17
N GLY A 133 22.84 -2.33 0.77
CA GLY A 133 22.55 -3.46 1.67
C GLY A 133 21.32 -3.28 2.55
N LYS A 134 20.66 -2.11 2.53
CA LYS A 134 19.41 -1.89 3.27
C LYS A 134 18.25 -2.60 2.59
N PRO A 135 17.23 -3.05 3.34
CA PRO A 135 16.01 -3.60 2.78
C PRO A 135 15.35 -2.66 1.75
N LEU A 136 14.68 -3.23 0.76
CA LEU A 136 13.91 -2.47 -0.24
C LEU A 136 12.78 -1.69 0.45
N ARG A 137 12.03 -2.38 1.32
CA ARG A 137 11.02 -1.82 2.23
C ARG A 137 11.44 -1.91 3.69
N GLN A 138 11.08 -0.90 4.48
CA GLN A 138 11.39 -0.88 5.90
C GLN A 138 10.34 -1.59 6.75
N SER A 139 10.79 -2.38 7.74
CA SER A 139 9.97 -2.82 8.86
C SER A 139 10.41 -2.13 10.14
N ARG A 140 9.46 -1.77 11.00
CA ARG A 140 9.73 -1.06 12.26
C ARG A 140 8.86 -1.59 13.37
N GLN A 141 9.41 -1.63 14.57
CA GLN A 141 8.66 -1.87 15.79
C GLN A 141 8.45 -0.54 16.51
N PRO A 142 7.21 -0.18 16.89
CA PRO A 142 6.95 0.96 17.76
C PRO A 142 7.19 0.52 19.21
N TYR A 143 8.38 0.77 19.75
CA TYR A 143 8.81 0.21 21.04
C TYR A 143 8.14 0.86 22.25
N TYR A 144 7.76 2.12 22.13
CA TYR A 144 7.23 2.93 23.21
C TYR A 144 5.71 3.08 23.14
N LEU A 145 5.11 2.81 21.99
CA LEU A 145 3.66 2.69 21.86
C LEU A 145 3.24 1.27 22.30
N LYS A 146 3.36 0.94 23.58
CA LYS A 146 2.79 -0.28 24.17
C LYS A 146 1.67 0.10 25.12
N LEU A 147 0.66 -0.75 25.22
CA LEU A 147 -0.28 -0.71 26.34
C LEU A 147 0.37 -1.44 27.53
N ASP A 148 0.06 -1.04 28.76
CA ASP A 148 0.57 -1.64 30.00
C ASP A 148 -0.07 -3.03 30.27
N ASP A 149 -0.01 -3.92 29.29
CA ASP A 149 -0.45 -5.30 29.38
C ASP A 149 0.71 -6.23 29.01
N GLU A 150 1.16 -7.04 29.97
CA GLU A 150 2.21 -8.06 29.79
C GLU A 150 1.86 -9.08 28.69
N ASN A 151 0.58 -9.22 28.33
CA ASN A 151 0.11 -10.09 27.25
C ASN A 151 -0.06 -9.36 25.90
N GLU A 152 0.35 -8.09 25.78
CA GLU A 152 0.13 -7.35 24.54
C GLU A 152 0.95 -7.95 23.37
N PRO A 153 0.31 -8.27 22.23
CA PRO A 153 1.01 -8.82 21.10
C PRO A 153 2.05 -7.83 20.55
N GLN A 154 3.22 -8.35 20.19
CA GLN A 154 4.28 -7.55 19.57
C GLN A 154 3.78 -6.88 18.29
N VAL A 155 4.02 -5.59 18.15
CA VAL A 155 3.57 -4.82 16.98
C VAL A 155 4.68 -4.56 16.00
N HIS A 156 4.34 -4.64 14.72
CA HIS A 156 5.22 -4.30 13.62
C HIS A 156 4.48 -3.43 12.59
N VAL A 157 5.18 -2.41 12.09
CA VAL A 157 4.74 -1.54 11.00
C VAL A 157 5.62 -1.77 9.79
N TYR A 158 4.99 -2.08 8.66
CA TYR A 158 5.66 -2.47 7.42
C TYR A 158 5.40 -1.45 6.32
N GLU A 159 6.46 -0.90 5.72
CA GLU A 159 6.36 -0.17 4.45
C GLU A 159 5.99 -1.15 3.35
N THR A 160 4.99 -0.82 2.53
CA THR A 160 4.47 -1.70 1.48
C THR A 160 4.04 -0.89 0.26
N GLN A 161 3.91 -1.57 -0.87
CA GLN A 161 3.46 -0.98 -2.11
C GLN A 161 2.68 -1.99 -2.94
N VAL A 162 1.62 -1.48 -3.57
CA VAL A 162 0.88 -2.15 -4.65
C VAL A 162 1.08 -1.36 -5.94
N SER A 163 1.37 -2.02 -7.05
CA SER A 163 1.66 -1.36 -8.33
C SER A 163 1.11 -2.14 -9.50
N CYS A 164 0.35 -1.49 -10.36
CA CYS A 164 -0.29 -2.10 -11.51
C CYS A 164 0.07 -1.34 -12.79
N LEU A 165 0.36 -2.07 -13.85
CA LEU A 165 0.48 -1.56 -15.21
C LEU A 165 -0.37 -2.42 -16.14
N ILE A 166 -1.34 -1.81 -16.80
CA ILE A 166 -2.10 -2.42 -17.89
C ILE A 166 -1.64 -1.76 -19.19
N ALA A 167 -1.03 -2.53 -20.09
CA ALA A 167 -0.48 -2.01 -21.33
C ALA A 167 -0.91 -2.85 -22.53
N GLY A 168 -1.18 -2.22 -23.66
CA GLY A 168 -1.66 -2.90 -24.85
C GLY A 168 -1.59 -2.05 -26.11
N ILE A 169 -1.94 -2.69 -27.22
CA ILE A 169 -2.12 -2.03 -28.52
C ILE A 169 -3.58 -1.57 -28.64
N ASP A 170 -4.51 -2.46 -28.26
CA ASP A 170 -5.94 -2.26 -28.34
C ASP A 170 -6.68 -3.00 -27.21
N GLU A 171 -8.02 -3.04 -27.28
CA GLU A 171 -8.88 -3.69 -26.28
C GLU A 171 -8.85 -5.22 -26.35
N ASP A 172 -8.37 -5.81 -27.45
CA ASP A 172 -8.32 -7.25 -27.66
C ASP A 172 -6.93 -7.84 -27.33
N SER A 173 -5.88 -7.01 -27.33
CA SER A 173 -4.49 -7.42 -27.13
C SER A 173 -3.78 -6.56 -26.08
N TRP A 174 -3.75 -7.06 -24.84
CA TRP A 174 -3.18 -6.33 -23.71
C TRP A 174 -2.58 -7.25 -22.64
N VAL A 175 -1.81 -6.66 -21.74
CA VAL A 175 -1.18 -7.31 -20.59
C VAL A 175 -1.38 -6.48 -19.33
N ALA A 176 -1.56 -7.13 -18.18
CA ALA A 176 -1.49 -6.51 -16.87
C ALA A 176 -0.33 -7.08 -16.06
N TYR A 177 0.43 -6.20 -15.42
CA TYR A 177 1.43 -6.52 -14.41
C TYR A 177 0.96 -5.96 -13.08
N GLN A 178 0.90 -6.78 -12.04
CA GLN A 178 0.59 -6.36 -10.67
C GLN A 178 1.68 -6.83 -9.74
N PHE A 179 2.42 -5.88 -9.18
CA PHE A 179 3.38 -6.12 -8.11
C PHE A 179 2.75 -5.81 -6.77
N VAL A 180 2.90 -6.73 -5.82
CA VAL A 180 2.40 -6.56 -4.45
C VAL A 180 3.49 -6.95 -3.46
N ASP A 181 3.76 -6.06 -2.52
CA ASP A 181 4.59 -6.36 -1.37
C ASP A 181 3.77 -7.16 -0.34
N THR A 182 4.18 -8.40 -0.08
CA THR A 182 3.56 -9.32 0.90
C THR A 182 4.58 -9.90 1.87
N TYR A 183 5.82 -9.41 1.88
CA TYR A 183 6.92 -9.93 2.70
C TYR A 183 6.63 -9.95 4.22
N TYR A 184 5.66 -9.14 4.67
CA TYR A 184 5.22 -9.07 6.06
C TYR A 184 4.19 -10.14 6.45
N GLN A 185 3.74 -10.96 5.49
CA GLN A 185 2.77 -12.04 5.73
C GLN A 185 3.44 -13.38 6.07
N GLY A 186 4.77 -13.46 5.98
CA GLY A 186 5.54 -14.70 6.13
C GLY A 186 5.25 -15.71 5.02
N ASP A 187 5.45 -17.00 5.32
CA ASP A 187 5.20 -18.11 4.39
C ASP A 187 3.72 -18.55 4.37
N LYS A 188 2.80 -17.66 4.76
CA LYS A 188 1.37 -17.96 4.67
C LYS A 188 1.04 -18.24 3.20
N PRO A 189 0.51 -19.42 2.86
CA PRO A 189 0.08 -19.69 1.50
C PRO A 189 -0.94 -18.62 1.12
N LEU A 190 -0.84 -18.09 -0.11
CA LEU A 190 -1.94 -17.30 -0.65
C LEU A 190 -3.15 -18.22 -0.69
N GLU A 191 -4.18 -17.91 0.08
CA GLU A 191 -5.46 -18.60 0.03
C GLU A 191 -6.07 -18.35 -1.36
N GLN A 192 -5.76 -19.27 -2.27
CA GLN A 192 -6.15 -19.21 -3.68
C GLN A 192 -6.58 -20.60 -4.15
N GLY A 193 -7.28 -21.33 -3.29
CA GLY A 193 -8.06 -22.47 -3.74
C GLY A 193 -9.27 -21.98 -4.53
N GLU A 194 -9.62 -22.66 -5.61
CA GLU A 194 -10.95 -22.55 -6.18
C GLU A 194 -11.94 -23.10 -5.15
N GLU A 195 -12.79 -22.24 -4.62
CA GLU A 195 -13.87 -22.65 -3.72
C GLU A 195 -15.17 -22.65 -4.53
N HIS A 196 -15.85 -23.80 -4.55
CA HIS A 196 -17.12 -23.96 -5.28
C HIS A 196 -17.07 -23.59 -6.78
N GLY A 197 -15.92 -23.73 -7.44
CA GLY A 197 -15.74 -23.42 -8.87
C GLY A 197 -15.51 -21.94 -9.20
N VAL A 198 -15.40 -21.08 -8.17
CA VAL A 198 -15.03 -19.67 -8.32
C VAL A 198 -13.52 -19.55 -8.25
N LYS A 199 -12.90 -18.98 -9.29
CA LYS A 199 -11.45 -18.77 -9.32
C LYS A 199 -11.16 -17.32 -8.96
N PRO A 200 -10.48 -17.01 -7.84
CA PRO A 200 -10.23 -15.62 -7.46
C PRO A 200 -9.29 -14.92 -8.43
N ASP A 201 -9.65 -13.73 -8.91
CA ASP A 201 -8.75 -12.86 -9.68
C ASP A 201 -7.69 -12.24 -8.75
N PRO A 202 -6.41 -12.63 -8.85
CA PRO A 202 -5.38 -12.17 -7.94
C PRO A 202 -5.11 -10.67 -8.06
N LEU A 203 -5.39 -10.01 -9.20
CA LEU A 203 -5.16 -8.57 -9.39
C LEU A 203 -6.20 -7.72 -8.66
N THR A 204 -7.43 -8.22 -8.51
CA THR A 204 -8.48 -7.59 -7.68
C THR A 204 -8.35 -7.93 -6.19
N GLY A 205 -7.37 -8.78 -5.83
CA GLY A 205 -7.22 -9.32 -4.47
C GLY A 205 -8.25 -10.40 -4.15
N GLY A 206 -8.74 -11.11 -5.17
CA GLY A 206 -9.69 -12.21 -5.02
C GLY A 206 -11.16 -11.80 -4.90
N LEU A 207 -11.49 -10.52 -5.15
CA LEU A 207 -12.86 -10.01 -5.03
C LEU A 207 -13.74 -10.35 -6.25
N PHE A 208 -13.12 -10.65 -7.40
CA PHE A 208 -13.82 -10.98 -8.64
C PHE A 208 -13.45 -12.38 -9.10
N ASP A 209 -14.40 -13.04 -9.77
CA ASP A 209 -14.18 -14.34 -10.39
C ASP A 209 -13.39 -14.19 -11.70
N ALA A 210 -12.17 -14.74 -11.74
CA ALA A 210 -11.32 -14.80 -12.92
C ALA A 210 -11.98 -15.58 -14.06
N ASN A 211 -12.91 -16.50 -13.76
CA ASN A 211 -13.68 -17.22 -14.78
C ASN A 211 -14.73 -16.36 -15.48
N LEU A 212 -14.99 -15.16 -14.97
CA LEU A 212 -15.84 -14.12 -15.58
C LEU A 212 -14.98 -12.86 -15.88
N PRO A 213 -14.05 -12.94 -16.85
CA PRO A 213 -13.07 -11.90 -17.08
C PRO A 213 -13.70 -10.62 -17.61
N ILE A 214 -13.26 -9.50 -17.05
CA ILE A 214 -13.44 -8.18 -17.66
C ILE A 214 -12.45 -8.07 -18.81
N TRP A 215 -12.97 -8.03 -20.02
CA TRP A 215 -12.17 -8.04 -21.25
C TRP A 215 -11.59 -6.67 -21.60
N THR A 216 -12.33 -5.60 -21.31
CA THR A 216 -11.92 -4.24 -21.67
C THR A 216 -10.84 -3.76 -20.70
N PRO A 217 -9.64 -3.38 -21.18
CA PRO A 217 -8.51 -3.02 -20.31
C PRO A 217 -8.81 -1.78 -19.45
N ARG A 218 -9.61 -0.83 -19.97
CA ARG A 218 -9.99 0.40 -19.27
C ARG A 218 -10.98 0.15 -18.13
N GLU A 219 -11.99 -0.69 -18.36
CA GLU A 219 -12.93 -1.13 -17.32
C GLU A 219 -12.19 -1.95 -16.25
N TYR A 220 -11.30 -2.87 -16.70
CA TYR A 220 -10.51 -3.69 -15.79
C TYR A 220 -9.57 -2.85 -14.92
N PHE A 221 -8.91 -1.83 -15.50
CA PHE A 221 -8.07 -0.89 -14.76
C PHE A 221 -8.82 -0.19 -13.62
N LEU A 222 -10.04 0.31 -13.87
CA LEU A 222 -10.84 0.97 -12.86
C LEU A 222 -11.19 0.02 -11.71
N ILE A 223 -11.59 -1.22 -12.03
CA ILE A 223 -11.92 -2.25 -11.03
C ILE A 223 -10.69 -2.62 -10.19
N VAL A 224 -9.55 -2.91 -10.84
CA VAL A 224 -8.31 -3.23 -10.12
C VAL A 224 -7.87 -2.07 -9.24
N TYR A 225 -7.94 -0.83 -9.75
CA TYR A 225 -7.59 0.35 -8.97
C TYR A 225 -8.51 0.56 -7.78
N GLU A 226 -9.84 0.45 -7.94
CA GLU A 226 -10.81 0.53 -6.85
C GLU A 226 -10.50 -0.51 -5.76
N CYS A 227 -10.34 -1.77 -6.14
CA CYS A 227 -10.09 -2.86 -5.20
C CYS A 227 -8.80 -2.65 -4.40
N ARG A 228 -7.73 -2.17 -5.06
CA ARG A 228 -6.46 -1.89 -4.40
C ARG A 228 -6.48 -0.63 -3.56
N LEU A 229 -7.16 0.42 -4.01
CA LEU A 229 -7.34 1.63 -3.23
C LEU A 229 -8.15 1.34 -1.96
N LYS A 230 -9.19 0.51 -2.06
CA LYS A 230 -9.95 0.00 -0.92
C LYS A 230 -9.02 -0.68 0.09
N GLN A 231 -8.17 -1.60 -0.36
CA GLN A 231 -7.21 -2.28 0.53
C GLN A 231 -6.25 -1.31 1.21
N VAL A 232 -5.69 -0.36 0.46
CA VAL A 232 -4.79 0.68 0.97
C VAL A 232 -5.50 1.53 2.03
N ARG A 233 -6.74 1.96 1.75
CA ARG A 233 -7.57 2.73 2.69
C ARG A 233 -7.78 1.97 4.00
N HIS A 234 -8.14 0.68 3.95
CA HIS A 234 -8.33 -0.11 5.17
C HIS A 234 -7.03 -0.25 5.96
N ALA A 235 -5.90 -0.51 5.30
CA ALA A 235 -4.60 -0.60 5.96
C ALA A 235 -4.21 0.73 6.65
N MET A 236 -4.41 1.86 5.98
CA MET A 236 -4.17 3.20 6.52
C MET A 236 -5.09 3.54 7.69
N HIS A 237 -6.38 3.25 7.54
CA HIS A 237 -7.34 3.47 8.61
C HIS A 237 -6.98 2.64 9.85
N ASN A 238 -6.66 1.35 9.67
CA ASN A 238 -6.23 0.49 10.78
C ASN A 238 -4.97 1.04 11.45
N LEU A 239 -3.96 1.43 10.68
CA LEU A 239 -2.72 2.02 11.22
C LEU A 239 -3.00 3.26 12.06
N VAL A 240 -3.76 4.22 11.54
CA VAL A 240 -4.07 5.47 12.26
C VAL A 240 -4.92 5.20 13.49
N ALA A 241 -5.96 4.37 13.37
CA ALA A 241 -6.82 4.02 14.50
C ALA A 241 -6.03 3.35 15.63
N ARG A 242 -5.14 2.40 15.31
CA ARG A 242 -4.28 1.73 16.29
C ARG A 242 -3.28 2.68 16.93
N LEU A 243 -2.70 3.59 16.15
CA LEU A 243 -1.84 4.65 16.70
C LEU A 243 -2.62 5.54 17.68
N PHE A 244 -3.86 5.92 17.36
CA PHE A 244 -4.68 6.78 18.22
C PHE A 244 -5.01 6.09 19.53
N LEU A 245 -5.45 4.83 19.48
CA LEU A 245 -5.73 4.03 20.68
C LEU A 245 -4.51 3.96 21.61
N ARG A 246 -3.29 3.80 21.07
CA ARG A 246 -2.06 3.76 21.89
C ARG A 246 -1.59 5.14 22.38
N LEU A 247 -2.13 6.22 21.82
CA LEU A 247 -1.81 7.59 22.21
C LEU A 247 -2.80 8.16 23.22
N GLU A 248 -4.02 7.62 23.27
CA GLU A 248 -5.12 8.09 24.11
C GLU A 248 -4.69 8.38 25.57
N PRO A 249 -3.99 7.48 26.28
CA PRO A 249 -3.59 7.71 27.68
C PRO A 249 -2.66 8.92 27.85
N TYR A 250 -1.88 9.24 26.82
CA TYR A 250 -0.90 10.33 26.87
C TYR A 250 -1.45 11.67 26.39
N THR A 251 -2.68 11.66 25.86
CA THR A 251 -3.36 12.84 25.32
C THR A 251 -4.53 13.32 26.19
N GLN A 252 -5.09 12.45 27.05
CA GLN A 252 -6.17 12.79 27.98
C GLN A 252 -5.67 13.51 29.26
N ASP A 253 -4.39 13.37 29.60
CA ASP A 253 -3.76 13.92 30.82
C ASP A 253 -3.71 15.47 30.91
N GLU A 254 -4.20 16.26 29.93
CA GLU A 254 -4.28 17.72 30.10
C GLU A 254 -5.30 18.16 31.15
N GLU A 255 -6.38 17.41 31.35
CA GLU A 255 -7.43 17.75 32.32
C GLU A 255 -7.11 17.22 33.73
N ASP A 256 -6.42 16.07 33.86
CA ASP A 256 -6.16 15.42 35.16
C ASP A 256 -4.80 15.76 35.80
N MET A 257 -3.80 16.24 35.05
CA MET A 257 -2.50 16.65 35.59
C MET A 257 -2.55 17.89 36.50
N ALA A 258 -3.68 18.59 36.54
CA ALA A 258 -3.92 19.67 37.50
C ALA A 258 -4.44 19.15 38.88
N ALA A 259 -4.95 17.91 38.95
CA ALA A 259 -5.63 17.37 40.13
C ALA A 259 -4.75 16.47 41.01
N SER A 260 -3.77 15.77 40.46
CA SER A 260 -2.90 14.84 41.22
C SER A 260 -1.60 15.49 41.68
N SER A 261 -1.65 16.16 42.84
CA SER A 261 -0.49 16.71 43.55
C SER A 261 -0.03 15.81 44.71
N GLY A 262 -0.17 14.48 44.57
CA GLY A 262 -0.02 13.54 45.68
C GLY A 262 1.03 12.42 45.56
N GLU A 263 1.52 12.06 44.38
CA GLU A 263 2.42 10.89 44.23
C GLU A 263 3.89 11.23 43.99
N GLY A 264 4.77 10.34 44.46
CA GLY A 264 6.20 10.58 44.67
C GLY A 264 6.96 11.14 43.46
N ILE A 265 7.90 12.07 43.74
CA ILE A 265 8.71 12.80 42.76
C ILE A 265 9.45 11.89 41.74
N VAL A 266 9.80 10.66 42.14
CA VAL A 266 10.51 9.70 41.29
C VAL A 266 9.60 9.08 40.23
N ASP A 267 8.36 8.77 40.59
CA ASP A 267 7.35 8.17 39.70
C ASP A 267 6.90 9.17 38.63
N SER A 268 6.69 10.43 39.05
CA SER A 268 6.40 11.56 38.15
C SER A 268 7.49 11.77 37.08
N MET A 269 8.78 11.58 37.43
CA MET A 269 9.88 11.75 36.47
C MET A 269 9.99 10.57 35.48
N ALA A 270 9.74 9.35 35.93
CA ALA A 270 9.71 8.16 35.07
C ALA A 270 8.56 8.26 34.06
N GLN A 271 7.37 8.63 34.52
CA GLN A 271 6.18 8.84 33.69
C GLN A 271 6.42 9.92 32.63
N LYS A 272 6.92 11.12 33.03
CA LYS A 272 7.27 12.18 32.06
C LYS A 272 8.28 11.75 31.00
N LYS A 273 9.25 10.90 31.35
CA LYS A 273 10.22 10.34 30.39
C LYS A 273 9.57 9.36 29.42
N LEU A 274 8.64 8.53 29.90
CA LEU A 274 7.88 7.59 29.07
C LEU A 274 6.98 8.35 28.08
N THR A 275 6.16 9.30 28.58
CA THR A 275 5.32 10.18 27.76
C THR A 275 6.13 10.85 26.65
N GLN A 276 7.32 11.39 26.97
CA GLN A 276 8.18 12.01 25.97
C GLN A 276 8.63 11.03 24.88
N ARG A 277 8.98 9.79 25.25
CA ARG A 277 9.42 8.77 24.28
C ARG A 277 8.27 8.33 23.38
N VAL A 278 7.08 8.14 23.94
CA VAL A 278 5.84 7.83 23.21
C VAL A 278 5.53 8.93 22.20
N LEU A 279 5.48 10.18 22.64
CA LEU A 279 5.18 11.33 21.77
C LEU A 279 6.23 11.50 20.68
N ASN A 280 7.52 11.30 20.98
CA ASN A 280 8.58 11.33 19.97
C ASN A 280 8.43 10.22 18.92
N GLU A 281 8.01 9.03 19.34
CA GLU A 281 7.74 7.92 18.43
C GLU A 281 6.52 8.20 17.54
N ALA A 282 5.44 8.73 18.11
CA ALA A 282 4.26 9.19 17.38
C ALA A 282 4.63 10.23 16.31
N ASN A 283 5.43 11.23 16.70
CA ASN A 283 5.94 12.28 15.81
C ASN A 283 6.89 11.75 14.71
N ARG A 284 7.33 10.50 14.78
CA ARG A 284 8.07 9.83 13.70
C ARG A 284 7.14 9.10 12.72
N PHE A 285 6.08 8.46 13.22
CA PHE A 285 5.16 7.65 12.41
C PHE A 285 4.07 8.47 11.74
N LEU A 286 3.40 9.36 12.48
CA LEU A 286 2.27 10.15 11.97
C LEU A 286 2.64 10.95 10.71
N PRO A 287 3.78 11.68 10.64
CA PRO A 287 4.13 12.40 9.42
C PRO A 287 4.31 11.50 8.20
N GLN A 288 4.82 10.28 8.38
CA GLN A 288 5.04 9.34 7.28
C GLN A 288 3.72 8.76 6.76
N THR A 289 2.80 8.43 7.68
CA THR A 289 1.45 7.98 7.35
C THR A 289 0.67 9.10 6.65
N ILE A 290 0.66 10.31 7.22
CA ILE A 290 0.02 11.50 6.62
C ILE A 290 0.57 11.72 5.22
N HIS A 291 1.90 11.71 5.05
CA HIS A 291 2.52 11.91 3.75
C HIS A 291 2.06 10.88 2.71
N SER A 292 1.99 9.60 3.09
CA SER A 292 1.50 8.52 2.22
C SER A 292 0.04 8.76 1.79
N ILE A 293 -0.84 9.15 2.74
CA ILE A 293 -2.23 9.49 2.48
C ILE A 293 -2.34 10.70 1.54
N CYS A 294 -1.61 11.80 1.83
CA CYS A 294 -1.58 12.99 0.97
C CYS A 294 -1.18 12.61 -0.47
N LYS A 295 -0.17 11.75 -0.64
CA LYS A 295 0.28 11.35 -1.96
C LYS A 295 -0.78 10.56 -2.74
N ALA A 296 -1.55 9.69 -2.07
CA ALA A 296 -2.64 8.96 -2.71
C ALA A 296 -3.76 9.91 -3.18
N ILE A 297 -4.14 10.89 -2.35
CA ILE A 297 -5.12 11.92 -2.70
C ILE A 297 -4.61 12.79 -3.86
N ASP A 298 -3.37 13.29 -3.76
CA ASP A 298 -2.74 14.14 -4.77
C ASP A 298 -2.74 13.52 -6.17
N VAL A 299 -2.38 12.23 -6.28
CA VAL A 299 -2.30 11.56 -7.58
C VAL A 299 -3.68 11.31 -8.16
N ARG A 300 -4.69 11.03 -7.31
CA ARG A 300 -6.10 10.96 -7.74
C ARG A 300 -6.57 12.32 -8.29
N ASP A 301 -6.34 13.40 -7.55
CA ASP A 301 -6.79 14.75 -7.94
C ASP A 301 -6.15 15.21 -9.25
N ARG A 302 -4.89 14.83 -9.47
CA ARG A 302 -4.20 15.07 -10.76
C ARG A 302 -4.80 14.21 -11.88
N PHE A 303 -5.05 12.94 -11.63
CA PHE A 303 -5.67 12.05 -12.61
C PHE A 303 -7.07 12.54 -13.01
N SER A 304 -7.91 12.95 -12.05
CA SER A 304 -9.24 13.52 -12.33
C SER A 304 -9.18 14.71 -13.28
N ARG A 305 -8.17 15.57 -13.12
CA ARG A 305 -8.01 16.77 -13.95
C ARG A 305 -7.39 16.51 -15.32
N ARG A 306 -6.51 15.50 -15.45
CA ARG A 306 -5.69 15.30 -16.66
C ARG A 306 -6.11 14.11 -17.50
N ASP A 307 -6.40 12.99 -16.85
CA ASP A 307 -6.47 11.69 -17.50
C ASP A 307 -7.89 11.13 -17.55
N LEU A 308 -8.77 11.50 -16.62
CA LEU A 308 -10.13 10.95 -16.51
C LEU A 308 -10.96 11.14 -17.79
N ALA A 309 -10.71 12.20 -18.56
CA ALA A 309 -11.37 12.45 -19.83
C ALA A 309 -11.16 11.31 -20.86
N TYR A 310 -10.04 10.58 -20.77
CA TYR A 310 -9.77 9.42 -21.60
C TYR A 310 -10.73 8.24 -21.35
N LEU A 311 -11.39 8.22 -20.19
CA LEU A 311 -12.37 7.21 -19.82
C LEU A 311 -13.82 7.66 -20.06
N SER A 312 -14.03 8.86 -20.62
CA SER A 312 -15.36 9.48 -20.68
C SER A 312 -16.39 8.71 -21.51
N ASP A 313 -15.97 7.93 -22.49
CA ASP A 313 -16.82 7.06 -23.30
C ASP A 313 -17.36 5.89 -22.47
N ILE A 314 -16.49 5.18 -21.74
CA ILE A 314 -16.91 4.06 -20.88
C ILE A 314 -17.69 4.51 -19.65
N LEU A 315 -17.56 5.78 -19.26
CA LEU A 315 -18.35 6.41 -18.19
C LEU A 315 -19.72 6.90 -18.68
N LYS A 316 -19.96 7.00 -19.99
CA LYS A 316 -21.28 7.37 -20.52
C LYS A 316 -22.07 6.16 -20.99
N SER A 317 -21.39 5.06 -21.28
CA SER A 317 -22.01 3.83 -21.75
C SER A 317 -22.53 2.98 -20.59
N ASP A 318 -23.80 2.58 -20.64
CA ASP A 318 -24.32 1.46 -19.86
C ASP A 318 -23.88 0.14 -20.51
N SER A 319 -22.59 -0.18 -20.38
CA SER A 319 -22.06 -1.48 -20.80
C SER A 319 -22.63 -2.58 -19.90
N LYS A 320 -23.60 -3.35 -20.41
CA LYS A 320 -24.12 -4.55 -19.73
C LYS A 320 -23.09 -5.69 -19.58
N LYS A 321 -21.87 -5.52 -20.11
CA LYS A 321 -20.82 -6.55 -20.14
C LYS A 321 -19.92 -6.53 -18.90
N SER A 322 -19.88 -5.42 -18.16
CA SER A 322 -19.10 -5.30 -16.94
C SER A 322 -19.92 -5.68 -15.71
N PRO A 323 -19.33 -6.34 -14.69
CA PRO A 323 -20.04 -6.72 -13.48
C PRO A 323 -20.52 -5.50 -12.67
N ILE A 324 -19.79 -4.39 -12.77
CA ILE A 324 -20.14 -3.10 -12.16
C ILE A 324 -20.00 -2.01 -13.23
N PRO A 325 -21.01 -1.14 -13.42
CA PRO A 325 -20.90 0.00 -14.34
C PRO A 325 -19.73 0.91 -13.96
N SER A 326 -18.93 1.34 -14.96
CA SER A 326 -17.73 2.15 -14.74
C SER A 326 -17.99 3.44 -13.95
N VAL A 327 -19.15 4.08 -14.13
CA VAL A 327 -19.56 5.26 -13.35
C VAL A 327 -19.63 4.96 -11.86
N LYS A 328 -20.24 3.82 -11.50
CA LYS A 328 -20.37 3.38 -10.11
C LYS A 328 -19.00 3.05 -9.51
N VAL A 329 -18.09 2.46 -10.29
CA VAL A 329 -16.70 2.22 -9.86
C VAL A 329 -16.00 3.54 -9.55
N VAL A 330 -16.16 4.56 -10.41
CA VAL A 330 -15.60 5.90 -10.14
C VAL A 330 -16.20 6.53 -8.88
N THR A 331 -17.51 6.39 -8.64
CA THR A 331 -18.12 6.85 -7.38
C THR A 331 -17.51 6.14 -6.17
N MET A 332 -17.33 4.82 -6.21
CA MET A 332 -16.69 4.07 -5.12
C MET A 332 -15.24 4.52 -4.88
N ILE A 333 -14.51 4.83 -5.95
CA ILE A 333 -13.16 5.41 -5.86
C ILE A 333 -13.21 6.78 -5.15
N GLU A 334 -14.16 7.66 -5.49
CA GLU A 334 -14.33 8.94 -4.79
C GLU A 334 -14.65 8.74 -3.30
N ASP A 335 -15.56 7.83 -2.97
CA ASP A 335 -15.89 7.51 -1.57
C ASP A 335 -14.66 7.05 -0.78
N HIS A 336 -13.75 6.29 -1.42
CA HIS A 336 -12.49 5.89 -0.80
C HIS A 336 -11.51 7.05 -0.61
N ILE A 337 -11.50 8.01 -1.53
CA ILE A 337 -10.64 9.19 -1.48
C ILE A 337 -11.16 10.17 -0.42
N ASP A 338 -12.46 10.37 -0.31
CA ASP A 338 -13.08 11.19 0.73
C ASP A 338 -12.81 10.63 2.12
N ALA A 339 -12.94 9.30 2.30
CA ALA A 339 -12.53 8.65 3.54
C ALA A 339 -11.03 8.82 3.85
N LEU A 340 -10.16 8.87 2.84
CA LEU A 340 -8.73 9.17 3.03
C LEU A 340 -8.50 10.63 3.41
N ARG A 341 -9.26 11.59 2.86
CA ARG A 341 -9.21 13.01 3.24
C ARG A 341 -9.62 13.20 4.70
N ASP A 342 -10.69 12.53 5.13
CA ASP A 342 -11.13 12.53 6.52
C ASP A 342 -10.07 11.94 7.45
N LEU A 343 -9.46 10.84 7.04
CA LEU A 343 -8.37 10.21 7.78
C LEU A 343 -7.13 11.11 7.87
N GLN A 344 -6.78 11.80 6.79
CA GLN A 344 -5.68 12.76 6.75
C GLN A 344 -5.90 13.86 7.80
N ARG A 345 -7.07 14.52 7.78
CA ARG A 345 -7.41 15.58 8.72
C ARG A 345 -7.28 15.13 10.17
N ARG A 346 -7.86 13.96 10.50
CA ARG A 346 -7.76 13.38 11.85
C ARG A 346 -6.31 13.09 12.25
N ALA A 347 -5.51 12.53 11.34
CA ALA A 347 -4.11 12.24 11.61
C ALA A 347 -3.27 13.51 11.81
N GLU A 348 -3.57 14.58 11.09
CA GLU A 348 -2.96 15.90 11.26
C GLU A 348 -3.31 16.53 12.62
N GLU A 349 -4.58 16.48 13.02
CA GLU A 349 -5.03 16.95 14.35
C GLU A 349 -4.29 16.22 15.48
N GLN A 350 -4.20 14.88 15.40
CA GLN A 350 -3.48 14.09 16.41
C GLN A 350 -1.98 14.39 16.43
N ARG A 351 -1.36 14.61 15.26
CA ARG A 351 0.05 15.01 15.17
C ARG A 351 0.28 16.35 15.87
N ASP A 352 -0.60 17.31 15.65
CA ASP A 352 -0.46 18.65 16.21
C ASP A 352 -0.65 18.62 17.74
N LEU A 353 -1.59 17.81 18.22
CA LEU A 353 -1.75 17.51 19.65
C LEU A 353 -0.48 16.89 20.26
N CYS A 354 0.05 15.82 19.63
CA CYS A 354 1.27 15.16 20.09
C CYS A 354 2.49 16.10 20.10
N THR A 355 2.59 16.98 19.10
CA THR A 355 3.66 17.98 18.99
C THR A 355 3.54 19.03 20.09
N GLY A 356 2.31 19.52 20.35
CA GLY A 356 2.01 20.46 21.41
C GLY A 356 2.38 19.90 22.80
N LEU A 357 1.95 18.68 23.08
CA LEU A 357 2.26 17.97 24.34
C LEU A 357 3.76 17.73 24.51
N ALA A 358 4.45 17.29 23.46
CA ALA A 358 5.89 17.05 23.51
C ALA A 358 6.67 18.32 23.86
N ARG A 359 6.23 19.49 23.37
CA ARG A 359 6.81 20.78 23.70
C ARG A 359 6.57 21.15 25.17
N LYS A 360 5.34 20.99 25.67
CA LYS A 360 4.99 21.26 27.08
C LYS A 360 5.82 20.40 28.04
N VAL A 361 5.95 19.10 27.77
CA VAL A 361 6.77 18.17 28.60
C VAL A 361 8.24 18.60 28.61
N CYS A 362 8.79 19.04 27.48
CA CYS A 362 10.16 19.57 27.40
C CYS A 362 10.34 20.87 28.21
N GLU A 363 9.38 21.79 28.16
CA GLU A 363 9.41 23.05 28.89
C GLU A 363 9.29 22.85 30.41
N GLY A 364 8.39 21.97 30.86
CA GLY A 364 8.25 21.61 32.28
C GLY A 364 9.56 21.11 32.90
N ARG A 365 10.27 20.22 32.18
CA ARG A 365 11.58 19.72 32.62
C ARG A 365 12.65 20.81 32.71
N ARG A 366 12.65 21.80 31.81
CA ARG A 366 13.59 22.93 31.88
C ARG A 366 13.34 23.79 33.12
N ARG A 367 12.08 24.04 33.47
CA ARG A 367 11.71 24.80 34.67
C ARG A 367 12.09 24.05 35.95
N GLU A 368 11.81 22.75 36.03
CA GLU A 368 12.20 21.91 37.18
C GLU A 368 13.73 21.83 37.34
N GLY A 369 14.46 21.65 36.23
CA GLY A 369 15.93 21.61 36.24
C GLY A 369 16.60 22.96 36.56
N ALA A 370 15.91 24.08 36.33
CA ALA A 370 16.35 25.40 36.78
C ALA A 370 16.06 25.61 38.28
N ASN A 371 14.90 25.14 38.76
CA ASN A 371 14.49 25.28 40.17
C ASN A 371 15.37 24.41 41.11
N LEU A 372 15.75 23.21 40.67
CA LEU A 372 16.70 22.35 41.39
C LEU A 372 18.11 22.95 41.46
N ARG A 373 18.56 23.63 40.40
CA ARG A 373 19.83 24.38 40.40
C ARG A 373 19.77 25.61 41.31
N GLY A 374 18.66 26.34 41.32
CA GLY A 374 18.45 27.46 42.24
C GLY A 374 18.47 27.05 43.71
N LYS A 375 17.88 25.90 44.06
CA LYS A 375 17.91 25.34 45.43
C LYS A 375 19.30 24.84 45.86
N ALA A 376 20.10 24.31 44.93
CA ALA A 376 21.47 23.88 45.22
C ALA A 376 22.39 25.07 45.57
N TYR A 377 22.17 26.26 44.98
CA TYR A 377 22.92 27.46 45.33
C TYR A 377 22.41 28.19 46.60
N GLY A 378 21.15 27.96 47.01
CA GLY A 378 20.57 28.56 48.22
C GLY A 378 20.89 27.84 49.54
N SER A 379 21.53 26.67 49.49
CA SER A 379 21.73 25.79 50.66
C SER A 379 23.15 25.83 51.27
N SER A 380 24.05 26.68 50.76
CA SER A 380 25.47 26.69 51.18
C SER A 380 25.86 27.81 52.16
N TRP A 381 24.92 28.63 52.65
CA TRP A 381 25.23 29.75 53.57
C TRP A 381 24.27 29.77 54.76
N LYS A 382 24.36 28.78 55.64
CA LYS A 382 23.90 28.88 57.03
C LYS A 382 24.49 27.73 57.84
N CYS A 383 25.65 28.00 58.46
CA CYS A 383 26.08 27.52 59.79
C CYS A 383 27.61 27.60 59.90
N ARG A 384 28.09 28.61 60.64
CA ARG A 384 28.97 28.46 61.81
C ARG A 384 29.05 29.82 62.51
N LEU A 385 28.45 29.85 63.69
CA LEU A 385 28.76 30.77 64.78
C LEU A 385 30.13 30.40 65.36
#